data_AF-A0A964VT35-F1
#
_entry.id   AF-A0A964VT35-F1
#
_cell.length_a   1.000
_cell.length_b   1.000
_cell.length_c   1.000
_cell.angle_alpha   90.00
_cell.angle_beta   90.00
_cell.angle_gamma   90.00
#
_symmetry.space_group_name_H-M   'P 1'
#
loop_
_entity.id
_entity.type
_entity.pdbx_description
1 polymer ?
#
loop_
_entity_poly.entity_id
_entity_poly.type
_entity_poly.pdbx_seq_one_letter_code
_entity_poly.pdbx_strand_id
1 'polypeptide(L)'
;MPGERAWELYLNGKIKRAKAVALSELTKSKPKDRRALHAILAWCHYRDEEYEEALAEITSAEGNLRALECHAYILAYAKGYTDDKKLSELVALMPNSINAANALVVRARATKSKVSFRKAWTLVKSFAEKADVADYDVSLANLLHNCARFLLDKGRDRRDLKFALGLIETAMAHYGDVENWHHRAAANFWLSYIYEKLTAMPKALESAMESLRLWQVQCELEKASKPFNEKLEAAGKRVIELIPKLIAFTKRARARQP
;
A
#
# COMPACT_ATOMS: atom_id res chain seq x y z
N MET A 1 26.75 -3.39 2.97
CA MET A 1 26.71 -2.21 2.06
C MET A 1 26.64 -0.92 2.89
N PRO A 2 27.11 0.25 2.40
CA PRO A 2 26.91 1.51 3.11
C PRO A 2 25.43 1.74 3.43
N GLY A 3 25.10 2.16 4.65
CA GLY A 3 23.73 2.40 5.07
C GLY A 3 22.88 1.15 5.32
N GLU A 4 23.44 -0.06 5.30
CA GLU A 4 22.67 -1.30 5.51
C GLU A 4 21.97 -1.34 6.86
N ARG A 5 22.66 -0.94 7.93
CA ARG A 5 22.07 -0.81 9.28
C ARG A 5 20.96 0.24 9.31
N ALA A 6 21.17 1.39 8.68
CA ALA A 6 20.15 2.44 8.61
C ALA A 6 18.92 1.94 7.84
N TRP A 7 19.13 1.20 6.76
CA TRP A 7 18.05 0.62 5.96
C TRP A 7 17.28 -0.45 6.72
N GLU A 8 17.95 -1.34 7.44
CA GLU A 8 17.31 -2.34 8.30
C GLU A 8 16.46 -1.67 9.39
N LEU A 9 16.96 -0.60 10.01
CA LEU A 9 16.17 0.19 10.97
C LEU A 9 14.94 0.83 10.31
N TYR A 10 15.07 1.33 9.09
CA TYR A 10 13.97 1.90 8.33
C TYR A 10 12.89 0.84 8.02
N LEU A 11 13.29 -0.33 7.50
CA LEU A 11 12.38 -1.43 7.20
C LEU A 11 11.63 -1.92 8.45
N ASN A 12 12.28 -1.87 9.61
CA ASN A 12 11.69 -2.21 10.91
C ASN A 12 10.87 -1.06 11.54
N GLY A 13 10.53 -0.01 10.79
CA GLY A 13 9.73 1.11 11.27
C GLY A 13 10.43 2.03 12.29
N LYS A 14 11.73 1.84 12.56
CA LYS A 14 12.51 2.63 13.52
C LYS A 14 13.02 3.92 12.86
N ILE A 15 12.12 4.70 12.27
CA ILE A 15 12.41 5.84 11.36
C ILE A 15 13.41 6.85 11.97
N LYS A 16 13.16 7.32 13.19
CA LYS A 16 14.07 8.26 13.89
C LYS A 16 15.48 7.71 14.09
N ARG A 17 15.60 6.42 14.42
CA ARG A 17 16.90 5.77 14.61
C ARG A 17 17.60 5.56 13.25
N ALA A 18 16.86 5.17 12.23
CA ALA A 18 17.37 5.04 10.87
C ALA A 18 17.97 6.36 10.36
N LYS A 19 17.22 7.47 10.52
CA LYS A 19 17.66 8.84 10.18
C LYS A 19 18.95 9.22 10.91
N ALA A 20 19.00 9.02 12.23
CA ALA A 20 20.20 9.32 13.04
C ALA A 20 21.43 8.51 12.62
N VAL A 21 21.26 7.22 12.33
CA VAL A 21 22.35 6.35 11.86
C VAL A 21 22.82 6.79 10.48
N ALA A 22 21.89 7.05 9.54
CA ALA A 22 22.25 7.50 8.20
C ALA A 22 23.01 8.83 8.21
N LEU A 23 22.60 9.81 9.02
CA LEU A 23 23.33 11.08 9.18
C LEU A 23 24.74 10.86 9.76
N SER A 24 24.88 10.02 10.79
CA SER A 24 26.18 9.71 11.39
C SER A 24 27.12 9.03 10.39
N GLU A 25 26.61 8.08 9.61
CA GLU A 25 27.37 7.41 8.56
C GLU A 25 27.75 8.36 7.42
N LEU A 26 26.87 9.30 7.06
CA LEU A 26 27.10 10.26 5.98
C LEU A 26 28.34 11.12 6.22
N THR A 27 28.55 11.57 7.46
CA THR A 27 29.72 12.39 7.85
C THR A 27 31.05 11.65 7.69
N LYS A 28 31.04 10.31 7.76
CA LYS A 28 32.23 9.44 7.72
C LYS A 28 32.43 8.78 6.36
N SER A 29 31.45 8.89 5.47
CA SER A 29 31.39 8.13 4.21
C SER A 29 32.11 8.84 3.06
N LYS A 30 32.72 8.03 2.19
CA LYS A 30 33.30 8.48 0.91
C LYS A 30 32.17 8.96 -0.02
N PRO A 31 32.42 9.90 -0.94
CA PRO A 31 31.38 10.48 -1.82
C PRO A 31 30.49 9.44 -2.53
N LYS A 32 31.09 8.37 -3.07
CA LYS A 32 30.34 7.30 -3.77
C LYS A 32 29.31 6.57 -2.90
N ASP A 33 29.54 6.50 -1.59
CA ASP A 33 28.71 5.78 -0.63
C ASP A 33 27.58 6.67 -0.09
N ARG A 34 27.71 8.01 -0.26
CA ARG A 34 26.73 8.99 0.22
C ARG A 34 25.40 8.91 -0.51
N ARG A 35 25.40 8.54 -1.80
CA ARG A 35 24.16 8.41 -2.60
C ARG A 35 23.14 7.47 -1.97
N ALA A 36 23.60 6.32 -1.46
CA ALA A 36 22.73 5.34 -0.81
C ALA A 36 22.20 5.86 0.53
N LEU A 37 23.03 6.59 1.29
CA LEU A 37 22.62 7.20 2.56
C LEU A 37 21.59 8.31 2.37
N HIS A 38 21.79 9.20 1.38
CA HIS A 38 20.81 10.20 0.98
C HIS A 38 19.49 9.57 0.54
N ALA A 39 19.53 8.45 -0.19
CA ALA A 39 18.31 7.72 -0.54
C ALA A 39 17.55 7.19 0.69
N ILE A 40 18.26 6.74 1.74
CA ILE A 40 17.64 6.31 3.00
C ILE A 40 17.04 7.51 3.75
N LEU A 41 17.78 8.63 3.82
CA LEU A 41 17.30 9.87 4.44
C LEU A 41 16.04 10.38 3.77
N ALA A 42 15.98 10.37 2.43
CA ALA A 42 14.79 10.75 1.68
C ALA A 42 13.55 9.95 2.12
N TRP A 43 13.67 8.64 2.30
CA TRP A 43 12.58 7.80 2.80
C TRP A 43 12.23 8.11 4.26
N CYS A 44 13.21 8.39 5.12
CA CYS A 44 12.95 8.83 6.49
C CYS A 44 12.16 10.14 6.53
N HIS A 45 12.60 11.16 5.80
CA HIS A 45 11.91 12.46 5.69
C HIS A 45 10.50 12.30 5.11
N TYR A 46 10.33 11.49 4.06
CA TYR A 46 9.02 11.17 3.51
C TYR A 46 8.06 10.57 4.56
N ARG A 47 8.55 9.65 5.41
CA ARG A 47 7.74 9.02 6.46
C ARG A 47 7.36 9.96 7.60
N ASP A 48 8.18 10.99 7.84
CA ASP A 48 7.90 12.07 8.80
C ASP A 48 7.11 13.23 8.14
N GLU A 49 6.67 13.08 6.88
CA GLU A 49 5.95 14.09 6.07
C GLU A 49 6.76 15.38 5.80
N GLU A 50 8.08 15.33 5.95
CA GLU A 50 9.06 16.37 5.65
C GLU A 50 9.41 16.34 4.14
N TYR A 51 8.44 16.69 3.27
CA TYR A 51 8.56 16.43 1.83
C TYR A 51 9.62 17.27 1.12
N GLU A 52 9.87 18.50 1.54
CA GLU A 52 10.90 19.35 0.92
C GLU A 52 12.30 18.82 1.23
N GLU A 53 12.53 18.43 2.48
CA GLU A 53 13.75 17.74 2.91
C GLU A 53 13.92 16.43 2.16
N ALA A 54 12.85 15.64 1.99
CA ALA A 54 12.90 14.41 1.20
C ALA A 54 13.33 14.68 -0.25
N LEU A 55 12.84 15.75 -0.88
CA LEU A 55 13.21 16.13 -2.26
C LEU A 55 14.66 16.61 -2.36
N ALA A 56 15.17 17.33 -1.36
CA ALA A 56 16.58 17.72 -1.28
C ALA A 56 17.50 16.49 -1.16
N GLU A 57 17.11 15.52 -0.33
CA GLU A 57 17.82 14.24 -0.18
C GLU A 57 17.75 13.38 -1.46
N ILE A 58 16.62 13.36 -2.15
CA ILE A 58 16.47 12.69 -3.46
C ILE A 58 17.44 13.28 -4.48
N THR A 59 17.58 14.60 -4.50
CA THR A 59 18.50 15.30 -5.40
C THR A 59 19.95 14.91 -5.10
N SER A 60 20.31 14.89 -3.81
CA SER A 60 21.65 14.49 -3.32
C SER A 60 21.98 13.02 -3.53
N ALA A 61 20.96 12.17 -3.74
CA ALA A 61 21.14 10.75 -4.03
C ALA A 61 21.51 10.45 -5.50
N GLU A 62 21.52 11.45 -6.39
CA GLU A 62 22.06 11.39 -7.76
C GLU A 62 21.57 10.17 -8.58
N GLY A 63 20.25 9.99 -8.68
CA GLY A 63 19.66 8.92 -9.49
C GLY A 63 19.68 7.54 -8.84
N ASN A 64 20.00 7.44 -7.55
CA ASN A 64 19.83 6.19 -6.80
C ASN A 64 18.38 5.67 -6.93
N LEU A 65 18.22 4.39 -7.28
CA LEU A 65 16.91 3.78 -7.53
C LEU A 65 15.94 3.97 -6.36
N ARG A 66 16.40 3.78 -5.10
CA ARG A 66 15.53 3.94 -3.92
C ARG A 66 15.06 5.38 -3.74
N ALA A 67 15.90 6.37 -4.07
CA ALA A 67 15.50 7.77 -4.03
C ALA A 67 14.47 8.10 -5.11
N LEU A 68 14.64 7.55 -6.32
CA LEU A 68 13.66 7.68 -7.40
C LEU A 68 12.32 7.01 -7.04
N GLU A 69 12.35 5.86 -6.36
CA GLU A 69 11.15 5.23 -5.80
C GLU A 69 10.47 6.15 -4.77
N CYS A 70 11.24 6.74 -3.84
CA CYS A 70 10.70 7.71 -2.87
C CYS A 70 10.02 8.90 -3.58
N HIS A 71 10.66 9.45 -4.60
CA HIS A 71 10.11 10.53 -5.42
C HIS A 71 8.79 10.12 -6.08
N ALA A 72 8.69 8.90 -6.60
CA ALA A 72 7.44 8.38 -7.15
C ALA A 72 6.32 8.34 -6.10
N TYR A 73 6.62 7.94 -4.85
CA TYR A 73 5.64 7.95 -3.76
C TYR A 73 5.22 9.36 -3.35
N ILE A 74 6.13 10.33 -3.31
CA ILE A 74 5.79 11.75 -3.08
C ILE A 74 4.81 12.24 -4.16
N LEU A 75 5.09 11.99 -5.43
CA LEU A 75 4.20 12.37 -6.55
C LEU A 75 2.85 11.64 -6.51
N ALA A 76 2.79 10.45 -5.88
CA ALA A 76 1.56 9.68 -5.74
C ALA A 76 0.66 10.14 -4.58
N TYR A 77 1.25 10.44 -3.41
CA TYR A 77 0.54 10.65 -2.15
C TYR A 77 0.57 12.08 -1.61
N ALA A 78 1.67 12.83 -1.79
CA ALA A 78 1.87 14.09 -1.08
C ALA A 78 1.04 15.22 -1.71
N LYS A 79 0.07 15.72 -0.95
CA LYS A 79 -0.79 16.85 -1.35
C LYS A 79 0.10 18.06 -1.68
N GLY A 80 -0.14 18.70 -2.83
CA GLY A 80 0.67 19.83 -3.31
C GLY A 80 1.79 19.43 -4.26
N TYR A 81 2.24 18.17 -4.24
CA TYR A 81 3.31 17.67 -5.11
C TYR A 81 2.82 16.72 -6.20
N THR A 82 1.53 16.38 -6.22
CA THR A 82 1.01 15.37 -7.15
C THR A 82 1.09 15.81 -8.61
N ASP A 83 1.78 15.04 -9.45
CA ASP A 83 1.92 15.28 -10.88
C ASP A 83 1.90 13.94 -11.65
N ASP A 84 0.79 13.68 -12.37
CA ASP A 84 0.60 12.42 -13.11
C ASP A 84 1.59 12.25 -14.27
N LYS A 85 2.01 13.36 -14.91
CA LYS A 85 2.92 13.34 -16.05
C LYS A 85 4.33 13.05 -15.56
N LYS A 86 4.80 13.81 -14.57
CA LYS A 86 6.12 13.61 -13.97
C LYS A 86 6.26 12.21 -13.35
N LEU A 87 5.22 11.73 -12.65
CA LEU A 87 5.20 10.35 -12.13
C LEU A 87 5.30 9.32 -13.26
N SER A 88 4.54 9.52 -14.33
CA SER A 88 4.55 8.65 -15.51
C SER A 88 5.90 8.55 -16.19
N GLU A 89 6.62 9.67 -16.31
CA GLU A 89 7.97 9.75 -16.87
C GLU A 89 8.98 9.07 -15.95
N LEU A 90 8.89 9.34 -14.64
CA LEU A 90 9.75 8.76 -13.63
C LEU A 90 9.62 7.22 -13.56
N VAL A 91 8.40 6.69 -13.61
CA VAL A 91 8.15 5.23 -13.59
C VAL A 91 8.69 4.57 -14.86
N ALA A 92 8.66 5.24 -16.01
CA ALA A 92 9.23 4.71 -17.25
C ALA A 92 10.75 4.51 -17.18
N LEU A 93 11.44 5.27 -16.33
CA LEU A 93 12.88 5.10 -16.06
C LEU A 93 13.17 3.88 -15.15
N MET A 94 12.15 3.32 -14.51
CA MET A 94 12.26 2.22 -13.55
C MET A 94 11.32 1.06 -13.90
N PRO A 95 11.40 0.47 -15.12
CA PRO A 95 10.41 -0.50 -15.61
C PRO A 95 10.34 -1.78 -14.76
N ASN A 96 11.41 -2.11 -14.04
CA ASN A 96 11.50 -3.29 -13.18
C ASN A 96 11.30 -2.96 -11.68
N SER A 97 10.96 -1.73 -11.32
CA SER A 97 10.68 -1.37 -9.92
C SER A 97 9.20 -1.58 -9.58
N ILE A 98 8.95 -2.58 -8.75
CA ILE A 98 7.62 -2.87 -8.22
C ILE A 98 7.07 -1.71 -7.37
N ASN A 99 7.96 -1.01 -6.67
CA ASN A 99 7.64 0.17 -5.87
C ASN A 99 7.20 1.35 -6.75
N ALA A 100 7.88 1.59 -7.87
CA ALA A 100 7.49 2.60 -8.84
C ALA A 100 6.14 2.27 -9.48
N ALA A 101 5.91 1.00 -9.85
CA ALA A 101 4.62 0.55 -10.35
C ALA A 101 3.50 0.73 -9.31
N ASN A 102 3.78 0.41 -8.03
CA ASN A 102 2.83 0.59 -6.94
C ASN A 102 2.47 2.06 -6.75
N ALA A 103 3.45 2.97 -6.77
CA ALA A 103 3.20 4.41 -6.71
C ALA A 103 2.30 4.89 -7.87
N LEU A 104 2.51 4.39 -9.09
CA LEU A 104 1.65 4.72 -10.23
C LEU A 104 0.20 4.24 -10.03
N VAL A 105 0.01 3.00 -9.56
CA VAL A 105 -1.31 2.42 -9.28
C VAL A 105 -2.03 3.21 -8.18
N VAL A 106 -1.32 3.53 -7.10
CA VAL A 106 -1.83 4.40 -6.04
C VAL A 106 -2.32 5.71 -6.62
N ARG A 107 -1.50 6.38 -7.43
CA ARG A 107 -1.88 7.67 -8.01
C ARG A 107 -3.11 7.53 -8.90
N ALA A 108 -3.16 6.49 -9.71
CA ALA A 108 -4.27 6.20 -10.61
C ALA A 108 -5.61 6.03 -9.88
N ARG A 109 -5.61 5.69 -8.58
CA ARG A 109 -6.83 5.60 -7.76
C ARG A 109 -7.47 6.95 -7.49
N ALA A 110 -6.68 8.03 -7.44
CA ALA A 110 -7.21 9.35 -7.13
C ALA A 110 -8.26 9.79 -8.16
N THR A 111 -9.36 10.39 -7.71
CA THR A 111 -10.49 10.82 -8.56
C THR A 111 -10.04 11.74 -9.69
N LYS A 112 -9.09 12.64 -9.41
CA LYS A 112 -8.55 13.60 -10.38
C LYS A 112 -7.39 13.08 -11.23
N SER A 113 -6.91 11.86 -10.97
CA SER A 113 -5.77 11.34 -11.72
C SER A 113 -6.17 10.95 -13.14
N LYS A 114 -5.33 11.36 -14.09
CA LYS A 114 -5.41 11.04 -15.52
C LYS A 114 -4.64 9.77 -15.89
N VAL A 115 -3.98 9.12 -14.92
CA VAL A 115 -3.30 7.84 -15.17
C VAL A 115 -4.35 6.79 -15.56
N SER A 116 -4.20 6.23 -16.76
CA SER A 116 -5.15 5.25 -17.30
C SER A 116 -4.97 3.88 -16.65
N PHE A 117 -6.08 3.14 -16.49
CA PHE A 117 -6.04 1.76 -16.01
C PHE A 117 -5.11 0.90 -16.85
N ARG A 118 -5.22 0.97 -18.18
CA ARG A 118 -4.38 0.18 -19.09
C ARG A 118 -2.89 0.35 -18.82
N LYS A 119 -2.44 1.59 -18.55
CA LYS A 119 -1.05 1.88 -18.24
C LYS A 119 -0.62 1.25 -16.92
N ALA A 120 -1.41 1.46 -15.86
CA ALA A 120 -1.13 0.90 -14.54
C ALA A 120 -1.15 -0.64 -14.57
N TRP A 121 -2.16 -1.22 -15.24
CA TRP A 121 -2.35 -2.67 -15.34
C TRP A 121 -1.24 -3.38 -16.11
N THR A 122 -0.72 -2.77 -17.19
CA THR A 122 0.38 -3.37 -17.98
C THR A 122 1.61 -3.63 -17.09
N LEU A 123 1.92 -2.71 -16.18
CA LEU A 123 3.02 -2.89 -15.22
C LEU A 123 2.68 -3.97 -14.19
N VAL A 124 1.50 -3.91 -13.58
CA VAL A 124 1.04 -4.92 -12.59
C VAL A 124 1.14 -6.33 -13.14
N LYS A 125 0.65 -6.53 -14.38
CA LYS A 125 0.66 -7.81 -15.06
C LYS A 125 2.08 -8.38 -15.19
N SER A 126 3.07 -7.56 -15.56
CA SER A 126 4.45 -8.04 -15.74
C SER A 126 5.12 -8.53 -14.45
N PHE A 127 4.70 -8.03 -13.28
CA PHE A 127 5.17 -8.54 -11.99
C PHE A 127 4.39 -9.79 -11.57
N ALA A 128 3.07 -9.78 -11.74
CA ALA A 128 2.21 -10.90 -11.37
C ALA A 128 2.52 -12.19 -12.17
N GLU A 129 2.86 -12.08 -13.46
CA GLU A 129 3.19 -13.24 -14.30
C GLU A 129 4.48 -13.96 -13.91
N LYS A 130 5.36 -13.30 -13.13
CA LYS A 130 6.65 -13.85 -12.70
C LYS A 130 6.67 -14.24 -11.23
N ALA A 131 5.56 -14.07 -10.54
CA ALA A 131 5.48 -14.22 -9.10
C ALA A 131 5.32 -15.68 -8.67
N ASP A 132 6.08 -16.09 -7.66
CA ASP A 132 5.78 -17.27 -6.86
C ASP A 132 5.13 -16.83 -5.55
N VAL A 133 4.00 -17.44 -5.19
CA VAL A 133 3.30 -17.15 -3.93
C VAL A 133 4.10 -17.65 -2.73
N ALA A 134 4.96 -18.66 -2.91
CA ALA A 134 5.84 -19.19 -1.87
C ALA A 134 6.88 -18.19 -1.36
N ASP A 135 7.16 -17.13 -2.13
CA ASP A 135 8.18 -16.12 -1.79
C ASP A 135 7.69 -15.06 -0.79
N TYR A 136 6.38 -15.03 -0.46
CA TYR A 136 5.76 -14.05 0.45
C TYR A 136 6.18 -12.59 0.19
N ASP A 137 6.26 -12.19 -1.09
CA ASP A 137 6.70 -10.85 -1.48
C ASP A 137 5.67 -9.76 -1.09
N VAL A 138 5.95 -9.08 0.02
CA VAL A 138 5.15 -7.96 0.54
C VAL A 138 5.04 -6.80 -0.47
N SER A 139 6.05 -6.58 -1.30
CA SER A 139 6.03 -5.51 -2.31
C SER A 139 5.03 -5.82 -3.42
N LEU A 140 4.99 -7.08 -3.86
CA LEU A 140 3.99 -7.56 -4.81
C LEU A 140 2.60 -7.58 -4.19
N ALA A 141 2.47 -8.05 -2.95
CA ALA A 141 1.21 -8.00 -2.22
C ALA A 141 0.64 -6.58 -2.17
N ASN A 142 1.48 -5.58 -1.87
CA ASN A 142 1.11 -4.17 -1.87
C ASN A 142 0.69 -3.66 -3.26
N LEU A 143 1.37 -4.08 -4.33
CA LEU A 143 1.00 -3.74 -5.70
C LEU A 143 -0.37 -4.31 -6.08
N LEU A 144 -0.59 -5.60 -5.82
CA LEU A 144 -1.85 -6.30 -6.11
C LEU A 144 -3.01 -5.73 -5.29
N HIS A 145 -2.80 -5.49 -4.00
CA HIS A 145 -3.76 -4.83 -3.12
C HIS A 145 -4.15 -3.46 -3.67
N ASN A 146 -3.19 -2.60 -4.00
CA ASN A 146 -3.50 -1.28 -4.55
C ASN A 146 -4.19 -1.37 -5.92
N CYS A 147 -3.89 -2.37 -6.73
CA CYS A 147 -4.59 -2.61 -8.00
C CYS A 147 -6.04 -3.07 -7.77
N ALA A 148 -6.29 -3.94 -6.79
CA ALA A 148 -7.64 -4.31 -6.38
C ALA A 148 -8.44 -3.09 -5.92
N ARG A 149 -7.81 -2.22 -5.11
CA ARG A 149 -8.45 -0.99 -4.66
C ARG A 149 -8.74 -0.02 -5.81
N PHE A 150 -7.86 0.06 -6.81
CA PHE A 150 -8.13 0.81 -8.03
C PHE A 150 -9.41 0.34 -8.72
N LEU A 151 -9.59 -0.98 -8.88
CA LEU A 151 -10.78 -1.54 -9.51
C LEU A 151 -12.03 -1.40 -8.63
N LEU A 152 -11.88 -1.45 -7.31
CA LEU A 152 -12.98 -1.12 -6.40
C LEU A 152 -13.46 0.33 -6.57
N ASP A 153 -12.52 1.27 -6.70
CA ASP A 153 -12.79 2.71 -6.77
C ASP A 153 -13.27 3.14 -8.17
N LYS A 154 -12.71 2.55 -9.24
CA LYS A 154 -12.92 2.99 -10.64
C LYS A 154 -13.50 1.92 -11.58
N GLY A 155 -13.74 0.71 -11.08
CA GLY A 155 -14.37 -0.36 -11.85
C GLY A 155 -15.77 0.05 -12.32
N ARG A 156 -16.10 -0.31 -13.55
CA ARG A 156 -17.34 0.09 -14.23
C ARG A 156 -18.44 -0.94 -14.06
N ASP A 157 -18.07 -2.19 -13.84
CA ASP A 157 -19.02 -3.30 -13.84
C ASP A 157 -18.66 -4.40 -12.84
N ARG A 158 -19.49 -5.45 -12.82
CA ARG A 158 -19.32 -6.61 -11.94
C ARG A 158 -18.07 -7.44 -12.28
N ARG A 159 -17.58 -7.40 -13.51
CA ARG A 159 -16.36 -8.12 -13.94
C ARG A 159 -15.13 -7.47 -13.32
N ASP A 160 -15.05 -6.14 -13.35
CA ASP A 160 -13.98 -5.39 -12.69
C ASP A 160 -13.92 -5.70 -11.19
N LEU A 161 -15.08 -5.80 -10.53
CA LEU A 161 -15.14 -6.15 -9.10
C LEU A 161 -14.72 -7.59 -8.81
N LYS A 162 -15.06 -8.55 -9.68
CA LYS A 162 -14.55 -9.93 -9.56
C LYS A 162 -13.04 -9.98 -9.78
N PHE A 163 -12.52 -9.13 -10.66
CA PHE A 163 -11.08 -9.04 -10.88
C PHE A 163 -10.37 -8.40 -9.68
N ALA A 164 -10.97 -7.37 -9.08
CA ALA A 164 -10.51 -6.79 -7.81
C ALA A 164 -10.46 -7.84 -6.70
N LEU A 165 -11.49 -8.69 -6.62
CA LEU A 165 -11.56 -9.79 -5.65
C LEU A 165 -10.36 -10.75 -5.82
N GLY A 166 -10.10 -11.23 -7.04
CA GLY A 166 -8.95 -12.11 -7.28
C GLY A 166 -7.62 -11.46 -6.91
N LEU A 167 -7.42 -10.19 -7.28
CA LEU A 167 -6.18 -9.47 -6.96
C LEU A 167 -5.94 -9.30 -5.45
N ILE A 168 -6.99 -8.99 -4.68
CA ILE A 168 -6.82 -8.81 -3.23
C ILE A 168 -6.66 -10.14 -2.50
N GLU A 169 -7.26 -11.22 -2.99
CA GLU A 169 -7.04 -12.58 -2.48
C GLU A 169 -5.61 -13.05 -2.75
N THR A 170 -5.08 -12.80 -3.95
CA THR A 170 -3.66 -13.07 -4.25
C THR A 170 -2.74 -12.21 -3.38
N ALA A 171 -3.08 -10.92 -3.17
CA ALA A 171 -2.32 -10.07 -2.25
C ALA A 171 -2.29 -10.63 -0.83
N MET A 172 -3.42 -11.12 -0.31
CA MET A 172 -3.48 -11.76 1.00
C MET A 172 -2.57 -12.99 1.09
N ALA A 173 -2.53 -13.83 0.05
CA ALA A 173 -1.64 -14.98 0.02
C ALA A 173 -0.15 -14.56 0.11
N HIS A 174 0.26 -13.52 -0.60
CA HIS A 174 1.63 -13.00 -0.51
C HIS A 174 1.95 -12.31 0.82
N TYR A 175 0.98 -11.75 1.54
CA TYR A 175 1.22 -11.22 2.88
C TYR A 175 1.52 -12.32 3.92
N GLY A 176 1.17 -13.57 3.62
CA GLY A 176 1.33 -14.73 4.50
C GLY A 176 0.30 -14.81 5.62
N ASP A 177 0.42 -15.87 6.43
CA ASP A 177 -0.61 -16.22 7.43
C ASP A 177 -0.29 -15.78 8.87
N VAL A 178 0.98 -15.50 9.17
CA VAL A 178 1.47 -15.28 10.55
C VAL A 178 2.18 -13.93 10.74
N GLU A 179 2.42 -13.18 9.67
CA GLU A 179 3.07 -11.86 9.69
C GLU A 179 2.20 -10.80 9.01
N ASN A 180 2.71 -9.56 8.93
CA ASN A 180 2.10 -8.45 8.18
C ASN A 180 0.66 -8.11 8.60
N TRP A 181 0.37 -8.19 9.91
CA TRP A 181 -0.97 -8.02 10.50
C TRP A 181 -1.72 -6.79 9.97
N HIS A 182 -1.08 -5.61 9.97
CA HIS A 182 -1.68 -4.38 9.48
C HIS A 182 -1.99 -4.39 7.97
N HIS A 183 -1.15 -5.03 7.15
CA HIS A 183 -1.39 -5.15 5.72
C HIS A 183 -2.58 -6.08 5.43
N ARG A 184 -2.65 -7.22 6.13
CA ARG A 184 -3.77 -8.17 6.06
C ARG A 184 -5.06 -7.56 6.59
N ALA A 185 -4.99 -6.78 7.66
CA ALA A 185 -6.11 -6.03 8.21
C ALA A 185 -6.65 -5.03 7.17
N ALA A 186 -5.76 -4.29 6.49
CA ALA A 186 -6.12 -3.38 5.42
C ALA A 186 -6.71 -4.12 4.20
N ALA A 187 -6.17 -5.27 3.80
CA ALA A 187 -6.70 -6.06 2.70
C ALA A 187 -8.13 -6.55 3.00
N ASN A 188 -8.37 -7.11 4.19
CA ASN A 188 -9.69 -7.52 4.64
C ASN A 188 -10.69 -6.35 4.72
N PHE A 189 -10.22 -5.16 5.10
CA PHE A 189 -11.04 -3.96 5.10
C PHE A 189 -11.60 -3.67 3.70
N TRP A 190 -10.74 -3.64 2.67
CA TRP A 190 -11.16 -3.38 1.29
C TRP A 190 -11.93 -4.54 0.67
N LEU A 191 -11.59 -5.78 1.04
CA LEU A 191 -12.32 -6.97 0.64
C LEU A 191 -13.79 -6.90 1.09
N SER A 192 -14.06 -6.36 2.28
CA SER A 192 -15.44 -6.12 2.75
C SER A 192 -16.24 -5.20 1.81
N TYR A 193 -15.62 -4.19 1.20
CA TYR A 193 -16.27 -3.29 0.24
C TYR A 193 -16.49 -3.97 -1.12
N ILE A 194 -15.53 -4.79 -1.56
CA ILE A 194 -15.66 -5.58 -2.78
C ILE A 194 -16.84 -6.55 -2.66
N TYR A 195 -16.90 -7.33 -1.58
CA TYR A 195 -18.01 -8.24 -1.32
C TYR A 195 -19.35 -7.52 -1.19
N GLU A 196 -19.37 -6.35 -0.54
CA GLU A 196 -20.58 -5.54 -0.45
C GLU A 196 -21.09 -5.16 -1.84
N LYS A 197 -20.24 -4.58 -2.71
CA LYS A 197 -20.62 -4.22 -4.08
C LYS A 197 -21.01 -5.43 -4.93
N LEU A 198 -20.44 -6.60 -4.65
CA LEU A 198 -20.83 -7.88 -5.27
C LEU A 198 -22.11 -8.49 -4.70
N THR A 199 -22.76 -7.82 -3.74
CA THR A 199 -23.96 -8.25 -3.01
C THR A 199 -23.79 -9.52 -2.17
N ALA A 200 -22.56 -9.89 -1.84
CA ALA A 200 -22.22 -11.03 -0.98
C ALA A 200 -22.17 -10.61 0.50
N MET A 201 -23.32 -10.19 1.05
CA MET A 201 -23.37 -9.55 2.39
C MET A 201 -22.75 -10.37 3.53
N PRO A 202 -22.94 -11.70 3.64
CA PRO A 202 -22.30 -12.48 4.69
C PRO A 202 -20.76 -12.40 4.61
N LYS A 203 -20.20 -12.52 3.40
CA LYS A 203 -18.75 -12.41 3.16
C LYS A 203 -18.22 -11.00 3.41
N ALA A 204 -19.00 -9.98 3.09
CA ALA A 204 -18.64 -8.60 3.41
C ALA A 204 -18.46 -8.40 4.93
N LEU A 205 -19.41 -8.92 5.74
CA LEU A 205 -19.32 -8.81 7.20
C LEU A 205 -18.15 -9.63 7.75
N GLU A 206 -17.96 -10.87 7.26
CA GLU A 206 -16.84 -11.76 7.66
C GLU A 206 -15.49 -11.04 7.46
N SER A 207 -15.23 -10.48 6.28
CA SER A 207 -13.99 -9.73 6.02
C SER A 207 -13.86 -8.46 6.88
N ALA A 208 -14.95 -7.75 7.16
CA ALA A 208 -14.90 -6.57 8.03
C ALA A 208 -14.55 -6.95 9.48
N MET A 209 -15.11 -8.04 9.99
CA MET A 209 -14.78 -8.56 11.33
C MET A 209 -13.34 -9.04 11.41
N GLU A 210 -12.84 -9.72 10.38
CA GLU A 210 -11.44 -10.14 10.33
C GLU A 210 -10.48 -8.94 10.26
N SER A 211 -10.82 -7.91 9.49
CA SER A 211 -10.08 -6.64 9.50
C SER A 211 -9.99 -6.03 10.90
N LEU A 212 -11.13 -5.97 11.61
CA LEU A 212 -11.19 -5.44 12.98
C LEU A 212 -10.30 -6.26 13.92
N ARG A 213 -10.41 -7.59 13.89
CA ARG A 213 -9.59 -8.50 14.70
C ARG A 213 -8.10 -8.31 14.47
N LEU A 214 -7.67 -8.23 13.20
CA LEU A 214 -6.26 -8.05 12.85
C LEU A 214 -5.72 -6.68 13.29
N TRP A 215 -6.53 -5.62 13.22
CA TRP A 215 -6.15 -4.31 13.77
C TRP A 215 -6.03 -4.31 15.30
N GLN A 216 -6.88 -5.06 16.01
CA GLN A 216 -6.76 -5.23 17.47
C GLN A 216 -5.41 -5.88 17.82
N VAL A 217 -5.06 -6.97 17.15
CA VAL A 217 -3.76 -7.65 17.31
C VAL A 217 -2.60 -6.70 17.02
N GLN A 218 -2.65 -5.93 15.93
CA GLN A 218 -1.60 -4.95 15.60
C GLN A 218 -1.44 -3.89 16.70
N CYS A 219 -2.55 -3.37 17.24
CA CYS A 219 -2.52 -2.37 18.33
C CYS A 219 -1.92 -2.94 19.62
N GLU A 220 -2.18 -4.21 19.93
CA GLU A 220 -1.61 -4.91 21.08
C GLU A 220 -0.09 -5.10 20.94
N LEU A 221 0.38 -5.48 19.75
CA LEU A 221 1.80 -5.72 19.47
C LEU A 221 2.65 -4.44 19.50
N GLU A 222 2.17 -3.34 18.89
CA GLU A 222 2.97 -2.12 18.70
C GLU A 222 2.62 -0.97 19.66
N LYS A 223 1.89 -1.25 20.76
CA LYS A 223 1.40 -0.23 21.71
C LYS A 223 0.66 0.90 21.01
N ALA A 224 -0.54 0.59 20.50
CA ALA A 224 -1.62 1.51 20.09
C ALA A 224 -1.17 2.94 19.72
N SER A 225 -0.51 3.09 18.57
CA SER A 225 -0.22 4.42 18.01
C SER A 225 -1.51 5.10 17.51
N LYS A 226 -1.51 6.43 17.44
CA LYS A 226 -2.66 7.18 16.90
C LYS A 226 -3.08 6.69 15.50
N PRO A 227 -2.16 6.49 14.52
CA PRO A 227 -2.55 5.97 13.22
C PRO A 227 -3.23 4.59 13.26
N PHE A 228 -2.77 3.68 14.12
CA PHE A 228 -3.38 2.34 14.22
C PHE A 228 -4.75 2.40 14.89
N ASN A 229 -4.92 3.23 15.92
CA ASN A 229 -6.22 3.43 16.56
C ASN A 229 -7.27 3.98 15.59
N GLU A 230 -6.88 4.91 14.70
CA GLU A 230 -7.76 5.43 13.65
C GLU A 230 -8.19 4.33 12.65
N LYS A 231 -7.29 3.40 12.31
CA LYS A 231 -7.63 2.25 11.45
C LYS A 231 -8.53 1.25 12.15
N LEU A 232 -8.27 0.99 13.43
CA LEU A 232 -9.11 0.14 14.27
C LEU A 232 -10.53 0.68 14.39
N GLU A 233 -10.68 1.99 14.64
CA GLU A 233 -11.97 2.67 14.70
C GLU A 233 -12.71 2.59 13.36
N ALA A 234 -12.01 2.82 12.24
CA ALA A 234 -12.59 2.69 10.91
C ALA A 234 -13.09 1.26 10.62
N ALA A 235 -12.34 0.23 11.01
CA ALA A 235 -12.76 -1.16 10.89
C ALA A 235 -14.00 -1.46 11.77
N GLY A 236 -14.05 -0.93 13.00
CA GLY A 236 -15.20 -1.06 13.88
C GLY A 236 -16.47 -0.42 13.29
N LYS A 237 -16.36 0.81 12.77
CA LYS A 237 -17.46 1.49 12.06
C LYS A 237 -17.97 0.66 10.90
N ARG A 238 -17.05 0.08 10.11
CA ARG A 238 -17.41 -0.75 8.96
C ARG A 238 -18.23 -1.98 9.36
N VAL A 239 -17.90 -2.65 10.46
CA VAL A 239 -18.69 -3.77 11.00
C VAL A 239 -20.11 -3.31 11.36
N ILE A 240 -20.22 -2.19 12.09
CA ILE A 240 -21.51 -1.61 12.51
C ILE A 240 -22.40 -1.28 11.30
N GLU A 241 -21.82 -0.72 10.23
CA GLU A 241 -22.53 -0.38 9.00
C GLU A 241 -23.09 -1.61 8.25
N LEU A 242 -22.40 -2.76 8.33
CA LEU A 242 -22.76 -3.97 7.58
C LEU A 242 -23.83 -4.81 8.28
N ILE A 243 -23.92 -4.77 9.61
CA ILE A 243 -24.94 -5.50 10.39
C ILE A 243 -26.38 -5.24 9.90
N PRO A 244 -26.87 -3.99 9.80
CA PRO A 244 -28.24 -3.75 9.33
C PRO A 244 -28.46 -4.19 7.88
N LYS A 245 -27.42 -4.11 7.04
CA LYS A 245 -27.47 -4.57 5.64
C LYS A 245 -27.60 -6.09 5.55
N LEU A 246 -26.88 -6.83 6.42
CA LEU A 246 -27.01 -8.28 6.53
C LEU A 246 -28.41 -8.68 7.00
N ILE A 247 -28.96 -8.01 8.01
CA ILE A 247 -30.34 -8.26 8.48
C ILE A 247 -31.34 -8.08 7.33
N ALA A 248 -31.24 -6.99 6.58
CA ALA A 248 -32.10 -6.72 5.43
C ALA A 248 -31.92 -7.76 4.30
N PHE A 249 -30.68 -8.19 4.05
CA PHE A 249 -30.38 -9.26 3.10
C PHE A 249 -31.06 -10.58 3.50
N THR A 250 -30.94 -11.01 4.76
CA THR A 250 -31.55 -12.24 5.27
C THR A 250 -33.07 -12.20 5.24
N LYS A 251 -33.68 -11.05 5.58
CA LYS A 251 -35.14 -10.87 5.47
C LYS A 251 -35.63 -11.08 4.04
N ARG A 252 -34.94 -10.50 3.05
CA ARG A 252 -35.27 -10.68 1.62
C ARG A 252 -35.06 -12.12 1.14
N ALA A 253 -34.02 -12.79 1.62
CA ALA A 253 -33.76 -14.18 1.27
C ALA A 253 -34.88 -15.10 1.78
N ARG A 254 -35.32 -14.92 3.04
CA ARG A 254 -36.43 -15.69 3.63
C ARG A 254 -37.77 -15.44 2.92
N ALA A 255 -38.06 -14.19 2.56
CA ALA A 255 -39.29 -13.84 1.83
C ALA A 255 -39.38 -14.46 0.41
N ARG A 256 -38.27 -15.01 -0.12
CA ARG A 256 -38.20 -15.67 -1.42
C ARG A 256 -38.19 -17.20 -1.33
N GLN A 257 -38.21 -17.75 -0.13
CA GLN A 257 -38.35 -19.20 0.06
C GLN A 257 -39.86 -19.54 -0.02
N PRO A 258 -40.27 -20.41 -0.96
CA PRO A 258 -41.66 -20.82 -1.11
C PRO A 258 -42.16 -21.64 0.07
#